data_AF-A0A7W1D180-F1
#
_entry.id   AF-A0A7W1D180-F1
#
_cell.length_a   1.000
_cell.length_b   1.000
_cell.length_c   1.000
_cell.angle_alpha   90.00
_cell.angle_beta   90.00
_cell.angle_gamma   90.00
#
_symmetry.space_group_name_H-M   'P 1'
#
loop_
_entity.id
_entity.type
_entity.pdbx_description
1 polymer ?
#
loop_
_entity_poly.entity_id
_entity_poly.type
_entity_poly.pdbx_seq_one_letter_code
_entity_poly.pdbx_strand_id
1 'polypeptide(L)'
;MQGTPLANGAEGRTIPDWNAIDWHKVEKTVSNLRRRIFRASEEGDHRKVRSLQKLMLRSRANALLSVRRVTQINVGKNTPGVDKLVVKTPKARGELVDHIRSYQPWRAKPARRVYIPKSGGKLRPLGIPTILDRVMQAIVKNALEPYWEARFEPASYGFRPGRGCHDAIQKIWSIARPNKRKKWILDADVEGAFDAIWHNKLLETIGPFPAREPIRQWLKAGYIEEGSWHETETGVPQGSIIGPLLMNIALHGMEDALGVRYNKKGEIVGSRALVRYADDGVVFCESREDAEAARRDLREWLARRGLRLSEDKTRIVHLTEGFDFLGFNIRHYPAPKTSRSGWKLLIKPSKESVRKFKERLRREWMSLKGCNI
;
A
#
# COMPACT_ATOMS: atom_id res chain seq x y z
N MET A 1 4.40 -2.09 -64.95
CA MET A 1 5.31 -1.25 -64.14
C MET A 1 4.64 -1.04 -62.79
N GLN A 2 4.99 -1.93 -61.85
CA GLN A 2 5.74 -1.62 -60.64
C GLN A 2 4.86 -1.01 -59.54
N GLY A 3 4.30 -1.92 -58.74
CA GLY A 3 3.73 -1.60 -57.43
C GLY A 3 4.83 -1.08 -56.52
N THR A 4 4.57 0.08 -55.93
CA THR A 4 5.34 0.64 -54.82
C THR A 4 4.87 -0.05 -53.54
N PRO A 5 5.73 -0.69 -52.74
CA PRO A 5 5.32 -1.30 -51.49
C PRO A 5 5.15 -0.20 -50.43
N LEU A 6 3.91 0.04 -50.01
CA LEU A 6 3.61 0.86 -48.85
C LEU A 6 3.93 0.08 -47.57
N ALA A 7 5.02 0.51 -46.95
CA ALA A 7 5.30 0.53 -45.51
C ALA A 7 4.94 -0.71 -44.66
N ASN A 8 6.01 -1.39 -44.20
CA ASN A 8 5.99 -2.28 -43.03
C ASN A 8 5.32 -1.61 -41.82
N GLY A 9 4.11 -2.05 -41.46
CA GLY A 9 3.51 -1.59 -40.21
C GLY A 9 2.04 -1.93 -40.02
N ALA A 10 1.72 -3.21 -39.79
CA ALA A 10 0.67 -3.72 -38.88
C ALA A 10 0.22 -5.14 -39.27
N GLU A 11 1.11 -6.12 -39.25
CA GLU A 11 0.67 -7.52 -39.30
C GLU A 11 0.17 -7.98 -37.92
N GLY A 12 -1.12 -8.33 -37.87
CA GLY A 12 -1.70 -9.38 -37.01
C GLY A 12 -1.37 -9.34 -35.52
N ARG A 13 -2.05 -8.48 -34.73
CA ARG A 13 -2.16 -8.74 -33.28
C ARG A 13 -3.27 -9.75 -33.05
N THR A 14 -2.89 -11.01 -32.91
CA THR A 14 -3.83 -12.07 -32.56
C THR A 14 -4.31 -11.90 -31.12
N ILE A 15 -5.64 -11.79 -30.96
CA ILE A 15 -6.32 -11.83 -29.66
C ILE A 15 -5.81 -13.08 -28.93
N PRO A 16 -5.21 -12.93 -27.73
CA PRO A 16 -4.73 -14.09 -26.99
C PRO A 16 -5.89 -15.03 -26.70
N ASP A 17 -5.73 -16.30 -27.06
CA ASP A 17 -6.58 -17.35 -26.49
C ASP A 17 -6.28 -17.44 -24.99
N TRP A 18 -7.17 -16.85 -24.22
CA TRP A 18 -7.02 -16.68 -22.78
C TRP A 18 -6.87 -18.01 -22.03
N ASN A 19 -7.51 -19.07 -22.52
CA ASN A 19 -7.49 -20.38 -21.88
C ASN A 19 -6.21 -21.16 -22.19
N ALA A 20 -5.57 -20.87 -23.33
CA ALA A 20 -4.30 -21.47 -23.74
C ALA A 20 -3.05 -20.75 -23.16
N ILE A 21 -3.24 -19.69 -22.35
CA ILE A 21 -2.11 -18.96 -21.76
C ILE A 21 -1.38 -19.83 -20.72
N ASP A 22 -0.09 -20.06 -20.96
CA ASP A 22 0.84 -20.56 -19.93
C ASP A 22 1.10 -19.48 -18.87
N TRP A 23 0.30 -19.52 -17.80
CA TRP A 23 0.38 -18.57 -16.70
C TRP A 23 1.69 -18.68 -15.91
N HIS A 24 2.29 -19.88 -15.83
CA HIS A 24 3.56 -20.05 -15.14
C HIS A 24 4.67 -19.28 -15.85
N LYS A 25 4.73 -19.38 -17.19
CA LYS A 25 5.68 -18.60 -18.01
C LYS A 25 5.44 -17.09 -17.88
N VAL A 26 4.20 -16.64 -17.94
CA VAL A 26 3.84 -15.21 -17.78
C VAL A 26 4.29 -14.67 -16.42
N GLU A 27 3.96 -15.37 -15.33
CA GLU A 27 4.33 -14.98 -13.97
C GLU A 27 5.85 -14.98 -13.78
N LYS A 28 6.55 -16.00 -14.30
CA LYS A 28 8.01 -16.08 -14.27
C LYS A 28 8.66 -14.92 -15.01
N THR A 29 8.17 -14.53 -16.18
CA THR A 29 8.67 -13.36 -16.92
C THR A 29 8.53 -12.07 -16.11
N VAL A 30 7.34 -11.81 -15.54
CA VAL A 30 7.12 -10.60 -14.74
C VAL A 30 7.98 -10.62 -13.47
N SER A 31 8.02 -11.74 -12.75
CA SER A 31 8.84 -11.89 -11.54
C SER A 31 10.33 -11.66 -11.82
N ASN A 32 10.86 -12.20 -12.91
CA ASN A 32 12.25 -11.99 -13.31
C ASN A 32 12.55 -10.52 -13.64
N LEU A 33 11.67 -9.83 -14.35
CA LEU A 33 11.83 -8.40 -14.61
C LEU A 33 11.77 -7.58 -13.32
N ARG A 34 10.85 -7.90 -12.39
CA ARG A 34 10.79 -7.25 -11.07
C ARG A 34 12.08 -7.43 -10.28
N ARG A 35 12.63 -8.65 -10.22
CA ARG A 35 13.92 -8.93 -9.57
C ARG A 35 15.07 -8.14 -10.19
N ARG A 36 15.10 -8.01 -11.52
CA ARG A 36 16.12 -7.21 -12.22
C ARG A 36 16.00 -5.73 -11.90
N ILE A 37 14.79 -5.17 -11.82
CA ILE A 37 14.57 -3.78 -11.41
C ILE A 37 15.04 -3.56 -9.97
N PHE A 38 14.69 -4.48 -9.06
CA PHE A 38 15.10 -4.45 -7.66
C PHE A 38 16.63 -4.43 -7.52
N ARG A 39 17.33 -5.41 -8.11
CA ARG A 39 18.81 -5.49 -8.05
C ARG A 39 19.48 -4.25 -8.64
N ALA A 40 19.02 -3.79 -9.80
CA ALA A 40 19.56 -2.56 -10.41
C ALA A 40 19.32 -1.32 -9.53
N SER A 41 18.26 -1.31 -8.72
CA SER A 41 18.00 -0.24 -7.75
C SER A 41 18.93 -0.31 -6.54
N GLU A 42 19.21 -1.51 -6.02
CA GLU A 42 20.19 -1.72 -4.94
C GLU A 42 21.60 -1.34 -5.39
N GLU A 43 21.97 -1.67 -6.62
CA GLU A 43 23.25 -1.32 -7.26
C GLU A 43 23.39 0.19 -7.57
N GLY A 44 22.31 0.97 -7.45
CA GLY A 44 22.31 2.40 -7.81
C GLY A 44 22.34 2.69 -9.32
N ASP A 45 22.17 1.68 -10.19
CA ASP A 45 22.19 1.85 -11.65
C ASP A 45 20.86 2.42 -12.17
N HIS A 46 20.71 3.74 -12.05
CA HIS A 46 19.51 4.46 -12.48
C HIS A 46 19.22 4.37 -13.98
N ARG A 47 20.25 4.17 -14.82
CA ARG A 47 20.06 4.03 -16.27
C ARG A 47 19.39 2.68 -16.59
N LYS A 48 19.91 1.59 -16.00
CA LYS A 48 19.35 0.24 -16.12
C LYS A 48 17.98 0.13 -15.50
N VAL A 49 17.75 0.73 -14.32
CA VAL A 49 16.41 0.81 -13.71
C VAL A 49 15.39 1.40 -14.68
N ARG A 50 15.68 2.58 -15.27
CA ARG A 50 14.77 3.23 -16.22
C ARG A 50 14.52 2.38 -17.47
N SER A 51 15.56 1.72 -17.99
CA SER A 51 15.44 0.80 -19.13
C SER A 51 14.52 -0.39 -18.80
N LEU A 52 14.73 -1.03 -17.65
CA LEU A 52 13.93 -2.17 -17.20
C LEU A 52 12.48 -1.80 -16.87
N GLN A 53 12.25 -0.61 -16.30
CA GLN A 53 10.90 -0.09 -16.07
C GLN A 53 10.17 0.15 -17.40
N LYS A 54 10.83 0.77 -18.38
CA LYS A 54 10.27 0.93 -19.74
C LYS A 54 9.96 -0.41 -20.40
N LEU A 55 10.80 -1.43 -20.19
CA LEU A 55 10.57 -2.79 -20.66
C LEU A 55 9.37 -3.44 -19.96
N MET A 56 9.26 -3.31 -18.64
CA MET A 56 8.13 -3.82 -17.84
C MET A 56 6.80 -3.20 -18.29
N LEU A 57 6.77 -1.88 -18.53
CA LEU A 57 5.58 -1.17 -18.97
C LEU A 57 5.07 -1.64 -20.34
N ARG A 58 5.97 -2.06 -21.24
CA ARG A 58 5.64 -2.55 -22.60
C ARG A 58 5.44 -4.06 -22.70
N SER A 59 5.71 -4.80 -21.61
CA SER A 59 5.72 -6.26 -21.62
C SER A 59 4.32 -6.85 -21.82
N ARG A 60 4.17 -7.74 -22.82
CA ARG A 60 2.93 -8.53 -23.03
C ARG A 60 2.61 -9.37 -21.79
N ALA A 61 3.61 -9.98 -21.16
CA ALA A 61 3.41 -10.76 -19.94
C ALA A 61 2.86 -9.90 -18.79
N ASN A 62 3.34 -8.66 -18.64
CA ASN A 62 2.82 -7.74 -17.63
C ASN A 62 1.37 -7.32 -17.93
N ALA A 63 1.02 -7.07 -19.20
CA ALA A 63 -0.35 -6.78 -19.59
C ALA A 63 -1.30 -7.96 -19.31
N LEU A 64 -0.93 -9.18 -19.72
CA LEU A 64 -1.70 -10.41 -19.44
C LEU A 64 -1.94 -10.60 -17.94
N LEU A 65 -0.86 -10.53 -17.15
CA LEU A 65 -0.94 -10.71 -15.70
C LEU A 65 -1.81 -9.64 -15.03
N SER A 66 -1.69 -8.40 -15.50
CA SER A 66 -2.47 -7.27 -14.96
C SER A 66 -3.97 -7.39 -15.29
N VAL A 67 -4.32 -7.83 -16.50
CA VAL A 67 -5.72 -8.13 -16.87
C VAL A 67 -6.26 -9.28 -16.02
N ARG A 68 -5.50 -10.37 -15.86
CA ARG A 68 -5.91 -11.51 -15.02
C ARG A 68 -6.14 -11.09 -13.57
N ARG A 69 -5.23 -10.27 -13.02
CA ARG A 69 -5.34 -9.75 -11.67
C ARG A 69 -6.65 -8.96 -11.47
N VAL A 70 -6.94 -8.02 -12.37
CA VAL A 70 -8.12 -7.16 -12.25
C VAL A 70 -9.43 -7.91 -12.49
N THR A 71 -9.46 -8.83 -13.46
CA THR A 71 -10.70 -9.44 -13.96
C THR A 71 -11.02 -10.82 -13.39
N GLN A 72 -10.05 -11.49 -12.75
CA GLN A 72 -10.26 -12.85 -12.21
C GLN A 72 -9.92 -12.96 -10.73
N ILE A 73 -8.81 -12.34 -10.29
CA ILE A 73 -8.24 -12.57 -8.96
C ILE A 73 -8.78 -11.56 -7.93
N ASN A 74 -8.84 -10.28 -8.27
CA ASN A 74 -9.26 -9.24 -7.33
C ASN A 74 -10.71 -9.46 -6.87
N VAL A 75 -10.97 -9.25 -5.58
CA VAL A 75 -12.33 -9.34 -4.99
C VAL A 75 -13.31 -8.39 -5.69
N GLY A 76 -12.87 -7.17 -6.00
CA GLY A 76 -13.65 -6.15 -6.72
C GLY A 76 -13.76 -6.36 -8.24
N LYS A 77 -13.52 -7.57 -8.77
CA LYS A 77 -13.57 -7.86 -10.23
C LYS A 77 -14.94 -7.59 -10.86
N ASN A 78 -16.01 -7.71 -10.08
CA ASN A 78 -17.39 -7.48 -10.53
C ASN A 78 -17.85 -6.04 -10.26
N THR A 79 -17.01 -5.19 -9.68
CA THR A 79 -17.36 -3.81 -9.36
C THR A 79 -16.90 -2.89 -10.48
N PRO A 80 -17.82 -2.26 -11.23
CA PRO A 80 -17.44 -1.35 -12.31
C PRO A 80 -17.07 0.03 -11.79
N GLY A 81 -16.32 0.77 -12.61
CA GLY A 81 -16.07 2.20 -12.42
C GLY A 81 -17.25 3.03 -12.94
N VAL A 82 -16.96 4.29 -13.30
CA VAL A 82 -17.96 5.23 -13.84
C VAL A 82 -18.54 4.80 -15.19
N ASP A 83 -17.79 4.00 -15.94
CA ASP A 83 -18.17 3.47 -17.26
C ASP A 83 -19.10 2.25 -17.20
N LYS A 84 -19.39 1.74 -15.99
CA LYS A 84 -20.25 0.56 -15.77
C LYS A 84 -19.73 -0.73 -16.43
N LEU A 85 -18.48 -0.77 -16.90
CA LEU A 85 -17.91 -1.91 -17.60
C LEU A 85 -17.28 -2.96 -16.65
N VAL A 86 -17.54 -4.23 -16.95
CA VAL A 86 -16.90 -5.40 -16.33
C VAL A 86 -16.49 -6.41 -17.42
N VAL A 87 -15.35 -7.08 -17.23
CA VAL A 87 -14.84 -8.07 -18.19
C VAL A 87 -14.86 -9.45 -17.55
N LYS A 88 -15.73 -10.34 -18.08
CA LYS A 88 -16.00 -11.67 -17.51
C LYS A 88 -15.59 -12.83 -18.42
N THR A 89 -15.60 -12.65 -19.73
CA THR A 89 -15.35 -13.74 -20.70
C THR A 89 -13.87 -13.83 -21.09
N PRO A 90 -13.36 -15.03 -21.42
CA PRO A 90 -12.02 -15.23 -22.00
C PRO A 90 -11.73 -14.30 -23.18
N LYS A 91 -12.65 -14.22 -24.16
CA LYS A 91 -12.52 -13.37 -25.35
C LYS A 91 -12.36 -11.88 -24.99
N ALA A 92 -13.24 -11.34 -24.15
CA ALA A 92 -13.18 -9.93 -23.74
C ALA A 92 -11.89 -9.60 -22.95
N ARG A 93 -11.30 -10.57 -22.23
CA ARG A 93 -9.99 -10.38 -21.60
C ARG A 93 -8.88 -10.29 -22.64
N GLY A 94 -8.92 -11.13 -23.66
CA GLY A 94 -7.98 -11.06 -24.78
C GLY A 94 -8.05 -9.71 -25.50
N GLU A 95 -9.25 -9.24 -25.81
CA GLU A 95 -9.50 -7.93 -26.42
C GLU A 95 -8.98 -6.78 -25.54
N LEU A 96 -9.20 -6.85 -24.22
CA LEU A 96 -8.68 -5.85 -23.28
C LEU A 96 -7.14 -5.81 -23.26
N VAL A 97 -6.47 -6.96 -23.37
CA VAL A 97 -5.00 -7.02 -23.46
C VAL A 97 -4.51 -6.31 -24.71
N ASP A 98 -5.14 -6.55 -25.86
CA ASP A 98 -4.74 -5.94 -27.11
C ASP A 98 -5.05 -4.44 -27.14
N HIS A 99 -6.19 -4.03 -26.58
CA HIS A 99 -6.53 -2.62 -26.40
C HIS A 99 -5.48 -1.90 -25.54
N ILE A 100 -5.10 -2.46 -24.40
CA ILE A 100 -4.07 -1.87 -23.51
C ILE A 100 -2.69 -1.79 -24.18
N ARG A 101 -2.37 -2.75 -25.04
CA ARG A 101 -1.09 -2.77 -25.78
C ARG A 101 -1.13 -1.95 -27.05
N SER A 102 -2.30 -1.47 -27.48
CA SER A 102 -2.41 -0.50 -28.56
C SER A 102 -1.84 0.84 -28.11
N TYR A 103 -1.11 1.52 -29.00
CA TYR A 103 -0.57 2.84 -28.66
C TYR A 103 -1.73 3.84 -28.64
N GLN A 104 -2.08 4.32 -27.46
CA GLN A 104 -3.11 5.34 -27.24
C GLN A 104 -2.55 6.32 -26.20
N PRO A 105 -2.65 7.65 -26.43
CA PRO A 105 -2.41 8.62 -25.36
C PRO A 105 -3.28 8.29 -24.16
N TRP A 106 -2.65 8.08 -23.00
CA TRP A 106 -3.39 7.73 -21.80
C TRP A 106 -4.16 8.93 -21.28
N ARG A 107 -5.45 8.73 -20.97
CA ARG A 107 -6.32 9.71 -20.32
C ARG A 107 -7.06 9.04 -19.17
N ALA A 108 -6.66 9.36 -17.95
CA ALA A 108 -7.33 8.87 -16.75
C ALA A 108 -8.80 9.32 -16.71
N LYS A 109 -9.70 8.42 -16.29
CA LYS A 109 -11.11 8.75 -16.02
C LYS A 109 -11.32 8.98 -14.52
N PRO A 110 -12.32 9.81 -14.13
CA PRO A 110 -12.66 10.00 -12.73
C PRO A 110 -13.07 8.67 -12.08
N ALA A 111 -12.74 8.51 -10.81
CA ALA A 111 -13.14 7.33 -10.05
C ALA A 111 -14.62 7.41 -9.64
N ARG A 112 -15.31 6.27 -9.57
CA ARG A 112 -16.68 6.22 -9.04
C ARG A 112 -16.64 6.19 -7.51
N ARG A 113 -17.28 7.16 -6.84
CA ARG A 113 -17.34 7.22 -5.39
C ARG A 113 -18.35 6.20 -4.84
N VAL A 114 -17.93 5.44 -3.84
CA VAL A 114 -18.81 4.55 -3.06
C VAL A 114 -18.43 4.62 -1.58
N TYR A 115 -19.38 4.37 -0.70
CA TYR A 115 -19.15 4.37 0.74
C TYR A 115 -19.14 2.96 1.30
N ILE A 116 -18.14 2.65 2.13
CA ILE A 116 -18.10 1.42 2.93
C ILE A 116 -18.24 1.79 4.41
N PRO A 117 -19.08 1.07 5.18
CA PRO A 117 -19.16 1.25 6.63
C PRO A 117 -17.78 1.08 7.30
N LYS A 118 -17.39 2.05 8.14
CA LYS A 118 -16.25 1.95 9.06
C LYS A 118 -16.77 1.54 10.45
N SER A 119 -15.90 1.00 11.28
CA SER A 119 -16.18 0.84 12.70
C SER A 119 -16.53 2.19 13.33
N GLY A 120 -17.60 2.24 14.13
CA GLY A 120 -18.07 3.47 14.78
C GLY A 120 -19.03 4.32 13.96
N GLY A 121 -19.70 3.75 12.95
CA GLY A 121 -20.80 4.40 12.22
C GLY A 121 -20.39 5.39 11.12
N LYS A 122 -19.12 5.81 11.08
CA LYS A 122 -18.58 6.65 10.00
C LYS A 122 -18.50 5.87 8.68
N LEU A 123 -18.64 6.56 7.55
CA LEU A 123 -18.46 5.98 6.22
C LEU A 123 -17.05 6.27 5.69
N ARG A 124 -16.44 5.29 5.02
CA ARG A 124 -15.17 5.45 4.29
C ARG A 124 -15.45 5.62 2.80
N PRO A 125 -15.08 6.75 2.19
CA PRO A 125 -15.21 6.93 0.75
C PRO A 125 -14.16 6.09 0.02
N LEU A 126 -14.58 5.30 -0.96
CA LEU A 126 -13.71 4.63 -1.92
C LEU A 126 -13.93 5.19 -3.32
N GLY A 127 -12.84 5.41 -4.05
CA GLY A 127 -12.86 5.70 -5.48
C GLY A 127 -12.57 4.42 -6.26
N ILE A 128 -13.54 3.95 -7.04
CA ILE A 128 -13.40 2.78 -7.91
C ILE A 128 -13.03 3.26 -9.32
N PRO A 129 -11.79 3.05 -9.79
CA PRO A 129 -11.40 3.43 -11.15
C PRO A 129 -12.07 2.53 -12.18
N THR A 130 -12.06 2.96 -13.44
CA THR A 130 -12.49 2.11 -14.56
C THR A 130 -11.67 0.83 -14.66
N ILE A 131 -12.19 -0.17 -15.37
CA ILE A 131 -11.44 -1.42 -15.57
C ILE A 131 -10.10 -1.16 -16.28
N LEU A 132 -10.10 -0.26 -17.27
CA LEU A 132 -8.91 0.12 -18.01
C LEU A 132 -7.88 0.79 -17.08
N ASP A 133 -8.33 1.75 -16.27
CA ASP A 133 -7.48 2.42 -15.26
C ASP A 133 -6.89 1.44 -14.26
N ARG A 134 -7.70 0.49 -13.76
CA ARG A 134 -7.22 -0.54 -12.83
C ARG A 134 -6.13 -1.40 -13.46
N VAL A 135 -6.28 -1.82 -14.72
CA VAL A 135 -5.25 -2.63 -15.37
C VAL A 135 -3.97 -1.82 -15.59
N MET A 136 -4.07 -0.57 -16.05
CA MET A 136 -2.87 0.26 -16.20
C MET A 136 -2.19 0.58 -14.87
N GLN A 137 -2.96 0.80 -13.80
CA GLN A 137 -2.39 0.92 -12.45
C GLN A 137 -1.64 -0.35 -12.04
N ALA A 138 -2.14 -1.55 -12.37
CA ALA A 138 -1.44 -2.81 -12.11
C ALA A 138 -0.15 -2.94 -12.93
N ILE A 139 -0.17 -2.56 -14.21
CA ILE A 139 1.01 -2.54 -15.10
C ILE A 139 2.08 -1.59 -14.55
N VAL A 140 1.67 -0.36 -14.19
CA VAL A 140 2.56 0.67 -13.63
C VAL A 140 3.11 0.24 -12.28
N LYS A 141 2.27 -0.33 -11.41
CA LYS A 141 2.68 -0.88 -10.11
C LYS A 141 3.78 -1.93 -10.27
N ASN A 142 3.66 -2.83 -11.24
CA ASN A 142 4.69 -3.87 -11.49
C ASN A 142 6.05 -3.29 -11.91
N ALA A 143 6.09 -2.08 -12.47
CA ALA A 143 7.33 -1.38 -12.81
C ALA A 143 7.88 -0.53 -11.64
N LEU A 144 6.99 0.10 -10.86
CA LEU A 144 7.37 1.03 -9.79
C LEU A 144 7.70 0.34 -8.46
N GLU A 145 6.93 -0.66 -8.07
CA GLU A 145 7.06 -1.36 -6.78
C GLU A 145 8.45 -1.96 -6.52
N PRO A 146 9.10 -2.72 -7.45
CA PRO A 146 10.42 -3.29 -7.17
C PRO A 146 11.53 -2.24 -7.00
N TYR A 147 11.40 -1.07 -7.63
CA TYR A 147 12.35 0.04 -7.43
C TYR A 147 12.24 0.61 -6.02
N TRP A 148 11.02 0.79 -5.53
CA TRP A 148 10.77 1.30 -4.18
C TRP A 148 11.01 0.26 -3.10
N GLU A 149 10.74 -1.02 -3.34
CA GLU A 149 10.98 -2.06 -2.35
C GLU A 149 12.46 -2.19 -1.98
N ALA A 150 13.37 -1.89 -2.92
CA ALA A 150 14.82 -1.82 -2.66
C ALA A 150 15.24 -0.64 -1.77
N ARG A 151 14.33 0.33 -1.53
CA ARG A 151 14.60 1.58 -0.81
C ARG A 151 13.76 1.72 0.45
N PHE A 152 12.60 1.07 0.50
CA PHE A 152 11.67 1.21 1.59
C PHE A 152 12.30 0.80 2.92
N GLU A 153 12.19 1.73 3.86
CA GLU A 153 12.50 1.63 5.27
C GLU A 153 12.12 0.26 5.88
N PRO A 154 13.04 -0.42 6.58
CA PRO A 154 12.77 -1.72 7.19
C PRO A 154 11.65 -1.68 8.24
N ALA A 155 11.37 -0.52 8.85
CA ALA A 155 10.28 -0.33 9.80
C ALA A 155 8.88 -0.28 9.16
N SER A 156 8.77 -0.22 7.83
CA SER A 156 7.49 -0.18 7.12
C SER A 156 7.03 -1.59 6.72
N TYR A 157 5.79 -1.96 7.07
CA TYR A 157 5.25 -3.30 6.85
C TYR A 157 4.00 -3.31 5.96
N GLY A 158 3.07 -2.39 6.19
CA GLY A 158 1.76 -2.39 5.53
C GLY A 158 1.87 -2.31 4.01
N PHE A 159 1.03 -3.08 3.31
CA PHE A 159 0.93 -3.10 1.84
C PHE A 159 2.20 -3.48 1.07
N ARG A 160 3.21 -4.06 1.73
CA ARG A 160 4.45 -4.51 1.09
C ARG A 160 4.43 -6.02 0.79
N PRO A 161 4.94 -6.47 -0.36
CA PRO A 161 5.06 -7.89 -0.65
C PRO A 161 5.92 -8.62 0.40
N GLY A 162 5.44 -9.76 0.89
CA GLY A 162 6.19 -10.59 1.85
C GLY A 162 6.30 -10.02 3.25
N ARG A 163 5.52 -8.97 3.59
CA ARG A 163 5.44 -8.38 4.94
C ARG A 163 4.00 -8.36 5.43
N GLY A 164 3.77 -8.87 6.64
CA GLY A 164 2.46 -9.00 7.26
C GLY A 164 2.35 -8.30 8.61
N CYS A 165 1.16 -8.33 9.21
CA CYS A 165 0.92 -7.76 10.54
C CYS A 165 1.79 -8.43 11.60
N HIS A 166 1.97 -9.74 11.52
CA HIS A 166 2.78 -10.49 12.48
C HIS A 166 4.26 -10.12 12.45
N ASP A 167 4.81 -9.73 11.30
CA ASP A 167 6.20 -9.25 11.21
C ASP A 167 6.37 -7.93 11.98
N ALA A 168 5.39 -7.02 11.87
CA ALA A 168 5.37 -5.78 12.62
C ALA A 168 5.27 -6.05 14.14
N ILE A 169 4.40 -6.97 14.55
CA ILE A 169 4.26 -7.38 15.95
C ILE A 169 5.54 -8.06 16.47
N GLN A 170 6.21 -8.88 15.67
CA GLN A 170 7.49 -9.50 16.03
C GLN A 170 8.59 -8.43 16.21
N LYS A 171 8.62 -7.42 15.34
CA LYS A 171 9.54 -6.28 15.49
C LYS A 171 9.26 -5.53 16.78
N ILE A 172 8.00 -5.21 17.08
CA ILE A 172 7.59 -4.61 18.36
C ILE A 172 8.05 -5.47 19.53
N TRP A 173 7.84 -6.78 19.48
CA TRP A 173 8.27 -7.70 20.53
C TRP A 173 9.78 -7.59 20.80
N SER A 174 10.60 -7.50 19.74
CA SER A 174 12.06 -7.38 19.87
C SER A 174 12.51 -6.05 20.50
N ILE A 175 11.81 -4.95 20.20
CA ILE A 175 12.13 -3.60 20.69
C ILE A 175 11.63 -3.43 22.12
N ALA A 176 10.42 -3.89 22.40
CA ALA A 176 9.70 -3.69 23.65
C ALA A 176 10.11 -4.68 24.76
N ARG A 177 11.15 -5.50 24.60
CA ARG A 177 11.53 -6.48 25.63
C ARG A 177 11.83 -5.77 26.97
N PRO A 178 11.54 -6.40 28.13
CA PRO A 178 11.78 -5.81 29.45
C PRO A 178 13.20 -5.29 29.68
N ASN A 179 14.22 -5.93 29.11
CA ASN A 179 15.63 -5.54 29.24
C ASN A 179 16.09 -4.44 28.24
N LYS A 180 15.20 -3.89 27.41
CA LYS A 180 15.51 -2.81 26.46
C LYS A 180 15.17 -1.43 27.05
N ARG A 181 15.83 -0.37 26.57
CA ARG A 181 15.68 0.99 27.12
C ARG A 181 14.44 1.76 26.63
N LYS A 182 13.90 1.43 25.46
CA LYS A 182 12.81 2.19 24.83
C LYS A 182 11.45 1.80 25.41
N LYS A 183 10.99 2.53 26.43
CA LYS A 183 9.77 2.21 27.18
C LYS A 183 8.62 3.17 26.95
N TRP A 184 8.89 4.34 26.39
CA TRP A 184 7.88 5.34 26.06
C TRP A 184 7.45 5.18 24.61
N ILE A 185 6.15 5.14 24.38
CA ILE A 185 5.54 4.88 23.09
C ILE A 185 4.78 6.12 22.67
N LEU A 186 5.16 6.68 21.53
CA LEU A 186 4.28 7.57 20.77
C LEU A 186 3.45 6.70 19.82
N ASP A 187 2.18 6.53 20.17
CA ASP A 187 1.14 5.92 19.35
C ASP A 187 0.66 6.99 18.35
N ALA A 188 1.14 6.95 17.12
CA ALA A 188 0.96 8.01 16.11
C ALA A 188 -0.03 7.55 15.02
N ASP A 189 -1.20 8.20 14.97
CA ASP A 189 -2.22 8.00 13.94
C ASP A 189 -2.17 9.17 12.95
N VAL A 190 -1.94 8.88 11.66
CA VAL A 190 -2.01 9.90 10.61
C VAL A 190 -3.46 10.08 10.18
N GLU A 191 -3.98 11.30 10.35
CA GLU A 191 -5.35 11.61 10.01
C GLU A 191 -5.57 11.55 8.50
N GLY A 192 -6.56 10.76 8.07
CA GLY A 192 -7.03 10.76 6.68
C GLY A 192 -5.90 10.58 5.66
N ALA A 193 -4.91 9.74 5.95
CA ALA A 193 -3.64 9.72 5.20
C ALA A 193 -3.85 9.63 3.68
N PHE A 194 -4.79 8.80 3.22
CA PHE A 194 -5.09 8.66 1.80
C PHE A 194 -5.70 9.92 1.18
N ASP A 195 -6.42 10.74 1.92
CA ASP A 195 -7.14 11.89 1.38
C ASP A 195 -6.30 13.18 1.41
N ALA A 196 -5.26 13.24 2.26
CA ALA A 196 -4.51 14.45 2.56
C ALA A 196 -3.17 14.61 1.80
N ILE A 197 -2.63 13.55 1.17
CA ILE A 197 -1.30 13.62 0.50
C ILE A 197 -1.26 14.67 -0.61
N TRP A 198 -0.28 15.57 -0.55
CA TRP A 198 -0.04 16.54 -1.63
C TRP A 198 0.53 15.87 -2.88
N HIS A 199 -0.15 16.04 -4.03
CA HIS A 199 0.25 15.42 -5.29
C HIS A 199 1.63 15.86 -5.76
N ASN A 200 1.93 17.15 -5.68
CA ASN A 200 3.23 17.68 -6.13
C ASN A 200 4.37 17.04 -5.35
N LYS A 201 4.24 16.96 -4.03
CA LYS A 201 5.28 16.35 -3.19
C LYS A 201 5.45 14.86 -3.48
N LEU A 202 4.33 14.13 -3.64
CA LEU A 202 4.36 12.71 -4.03
C LEU A 202 5.05 12.49 -5.38
N LEU A 203 4.72 13.30 -6.39
CA LEU A 203 5.31 13.19 -7.75
C LEU A 203 6.79 13.58 -7.78
N GLU A 204 7.21 14.51 -6.93
CA GLU A 204 8.62 14.84 -6.69
C GLU A 204 9.34 13.63 -6.08
N THR A 205 8.78 13.03 -5.01
CA THR A 205 9.34 11.84 -4.35
C THR A 205 9.45 10.65 -5.30
N ILE A 206 8.47 10.43 -6.18
CA ILE A 206 8.52 9.38 -7.23
C ILE A 206 9.71 9.57 -8.19
N GLY A 207 10.13 10.81 -8.42
CA GLY A 207 11.28 11.11 -9.26
C GLY A 207 11.06 10.80 -10.76
N PRO A 208 12.13 10.55 -11.54
CA PRO A 208 12.07 10.42 -13.00
C PRO A 208 11.59 9.03 -13.47
N PHE A 209 10.42 8.61 -13.00
CA PHE A 209 9.78 7.35 -13.39
C PHE A 209 9.11 7.45 -14.77
N PRO A 210 9.33 6.50 -15.71
CA PRO A 210 8.78 6.59 -17.07
C PRO A 210 7.26 6.72 -17.19
N ALA A 211 6.50 6.20 -16.22
CA ALA A 211 5.04 6.33 -16.17
C ALA A 211 4.57 7.24 -15.02
N ARG A 212 5.35 8.27 -14.67
CA ARG A 212 4.94 9.31 -13.70
C ARG A 212 3.71 10.09 -14.19
N GLU A 213 3.61 10.29 -15.50
CA GLU A 213 2.52 11.06 -16.11
C GLU A 213 1.13 10.39 -15.92
N PRO A 214 0.93 9.09 -16.21
CA PRO A 214 -0.28 8.38 -15.82
C PRO A 214 -0.62 8.49 -14.33
N ILE A 215 0.38 8.46 -13.44
CA ILE A 215 0.15 8.64 -11.99
C ILE A 215 -0.39 10.04 -11.70
N ARG A 216 0.21 11.09 -12.27
CA ARG A 216 -0.27 12.47 -12.14
C ARG A 216 -1.72 12.59 -12.60
N GLN A 217 -2.08 11.99 -13.74
CA GLN A 217 -3.44 12.02 -14.25
C GLN A 217 -4.42 11.30 -13.31
N TRP A 218 -4.08 10.14 -12.77
CA TRP A 218 -4.96 9.43 -11.82
C TRP A 218 -5.19 10.22 -10.53
N LEU A 219 -4.17 10.92 -10.03
CA LEU A 219 -4.28 11.75 -8.84
C LEU A 219 -5.25 12.94 -9.08
N LYS A 220 -5.20 13.54 -10.27
CA LYS A 220 -6.01 14.71 -10.66
C LYS A 220 -7.33 14.39 -11.37
N ALA A 221 -7.63 13.12 -11.61
CA ALA A 221 -8.80 12.73 -12.43
C ALA A 221 -10.15 13.09 -11.78
N GLY A 222 -10.17 13.41 -10.49
CA GLY A 222 -11.40 13.66 -9.77
C GLY A 222 -12.17 12.37 -9.46
N TYR A 223 -13.41 12.55 -9.03
CA TYR A 223 -14.35 11.47 -8.80
C TYR A 223 -15.77 11.86 -9.21
N ILE A 224 -16.61 10.86 -9.49
CA ILE A 224 -18.04 11.05 -9.71
C ILE A 224 -18.79 10.54 -8.49
N GLU A 225 -19.64 11.40 -7.93
CA GLU A 225 -20.54 11.14 -6.82
C GLU A 225 -21.94 11.65 -7.18
N GLU A 226 -22.96 10.81 -7.03
CA GLU A 226 -24.35 11.15 -7.35
C GLU A 226 -24.57 11.74 -8.77
N GLY A 227 -23.71 11.37 -9.73
CA GLY A 227 -23.75 11.86 -11.10
C GLY A 227 -22.98 13.15 -11.36
N SER A 228 -22.50 13.82 -10.31
CA SER A 228 -21.70 15.04 -10.38
C SER A 228 -20.21 14.72 -10.36
N TRP A 229 -19.43 15.45 -11.16
CA TRP A 229 -17.98 15.38 -11.12
C TRP A 229 -17.42 16.33 -10.06
N HIS A 230 -16.45 15.85 -9.29
CA HIS A 230 -15.76 16.58 -8.26
C HIS A 230 -14.25 16.54 -8.49
N GLU A 231 -13.59 17.68 -8.30
CA GLU A 231 -12.15 17.80 -8.38
C GLU A 231 -11.46 17.11 -7.19
N THR A 232 -10.24 16.63 -7.43
CA THR A 232 -9.36 16.07 -6.39
C THR A 232 -8.07 16.87 -6.37
N GLU A 233 -7.91 17.73 -5.37
CA GLU A 233 -6.70 18.54 -5.18
C GLU A 233 -5.61 17.80 -4.39
N THR A 234 -6.01 16.92 -3.48
CA THR A 234 -5.13 16.14 -2.60
C THR A 234 -5.54 14.69 -2.52
N GLY A 235 -4.64 13.87 -2.00
CA GLY A 235 -4.87 12.48 -1.72
C GLY A 235 -4.61 11.54 -2.88
N VAL A 236 -4.70 10.25 -2.56
CA VAL A 236 -4.52 9.10 -3.42
C VAL A 236 -5.84 8.33 -3.38
N PRO A 237 -6.46 8.01 -4.53
CA PRO A 237 -7.75 7.35 -4.57
C PRO A 237 -7.77 6.04 -3.77
N GLN A 238 -8.57 6.02 -2.70
CA GLN A 238 -8.76 4.85 -1.85
C GLN A 238 -9.52 3.77 -2.64
N GLY A 239 -8.94 2.57 -2.76
CA GLY A 239 -9.50 1.49 -3.60
C GLY A 239 -8.85 1.36 -4.98
N SER A 240 -7.92 2.25 -5.33
CA SER A 240 -7.04 2.08 -6.49
C SER A 240 -5.99 0.98 -6.25
N ILE A 241 -5.50 0.36 -7.33
CA ILE A 241 -4.54 -0.75 -7.23
C ILE A 241 -3.14 -0.26 -6.86
N ILE A 242 -2.77 0.90 -7.37
CA ILE A 242 -1.47 1.53 -7.11
C ILE A 242 -1.47 2.35 -5.81
N GLY A 243 -2.64 2.76 -5.32
CA GLY A 243 -2.77 3.67 -4.18
C GLY A 243 -2.00 3.26 -2.93
N PRO A 244 -2.06 1.98 -2.48
CA PRO A 244 -1.26 1.51 -1.34
C PRO A 244 0.26 1.68 -1.51
N LEU A 245 0.77 1.53 -2.75
CA LEU A 245 2.18 1.77 -3.04
C LEU A 245 2.50 3.28 -2.95
N LEU A 246 1.65 4.13 -3.55
CA LEU A 246 1.83 5.59 -3.51
C LEU A 246 1.78 6.13 -2.07
N MET A 247 0.91 5.58 -1.23
CA MET A 247 0.86 5.87 0.20
C MET A 247 2.21 5.59 0.88
N ASN A 248 2.76 4.40 0.64
CA ASN A 248 4.05 4.03 1.21
C ASN A 248 5.20 4.90 0.70
N ILE A 249 5.15 5.35 -0.56
CA ILE A 249 6.10 6.30 -1.12
C ILE A 249 5.99 7.67 -0.43
N ALA A 250 4.77 8.17 -0.24
CA ALA A 250 4.54 9.44 0.47
C ALA A 250 5.09 9.41 1.90
N LEU A 251 4.89 8.27 2.58
CA LEU A 251 5.33 8.03 3.96
C LEU A 251 6.78 7.50 4.06
N HIS A 252 7.55 7.48 2.98
CA HIS A 252 8.95 7.09 3.03
C HIS A 252 9.84 8.26 3.48
N GLY A 253 10.77 7.97 4.40
CA GLY A 253 11.66 8.93 5.04
C GLY A 253 11.23 9.32 6.46
N MET A 254 10.27 8.60 7.05
CA MET A 254 9.84 8.79 8.44
C MET A 254 10.91 8.34 9.43
N GLU A 255 11.66 7.28 9.12
CA GLU A 255 12.75 6.80 9.96
C GLU A 255 13.87 7.83 10.05
N ASP A 256 14.23 8.40 8.90
CA ASP A 256 15.25 9.45 8.80
C ASP A 256 14.82 10.70 9.59
N ALA A 257 13.55 11.11 9.46
CA ALA A 257 12.99 12.24 10.18
C ALA A 257 13.00 12.04 11.71
N LEU A 258 12.81 10.80 12.15
CA LEU A 258 12.85 10.42 13.56
C LEU A 258 14.27 10.11 14.05
N GLY A 259 15.29 10.18 13.19
CA GLY A 259 16.67 9.85 13.54
C GLY A 259 16.90 8.38 13.90
N VAL A 260 16.07 7.47 13.36
CA VAL A 260 16.22 6.02 13.58
C VAL A 260 17.47 5.54 12.85
N ARG A 261 18.35 4.84 13.57
CA ARG A 261 19.63 4.35 13.04
C ARG A 261 19.75 2.85 13.21
N TYR A 262 20.35 2.21 12.21
CA TYR A 262 20.60 0.78 12.15
C TYR A 262 22.11 0.48 12.12
N ASN A 263 22.52 -0.62 12.75
CA ASN A 263 23.87 -1.16 12.57
C ASN A 263 23.95 -2.06 11.32
N LYS A 264 25.15 -2.55 11.00
CA LYS A 264 25.39 -3.46 9.85
C LYS A 264 24.59 -4.77 9.90
N LYS A 265 24.08 -5.17 11.08
CA LYS A 265 23.24 -6.36 11.28
C LYS A 265 21.73 -6.06 11.18
N GLY A 266 21.35 -4.81 10.91
CA GLY A 266 19.95 -4.37 10.86
C GLY A 266 19.31 -4.17 12.24
N GLU A 267 20.10 -4.10 13.29
CA GLU A 267 19.62 -3.82 14.65
C GLU A 267 19.58 -2.31 14.91
N ILE A 268 18.59 -1.86 15.67
CA ILE A 268 18.40 -0.45 15.99
C ILE A 268 19.42 0.00 17.03
N VAL A 269 20.19 1.06 16.73
CA VAL A 269 21.29 1.58 17.57
C VAL A 269 21.12 3.03 18.04
N GLY A 270 19.95 3.65 17.82
CA GLY A 270 19.59 4.98 18.36
C GLY A 270 18.68 4.94 19.59
N SER A 271 18.27 6.10 20.10
CA SER A 271 17.27 6.25 21.16
C SER A 271 15.84 5.94 20.68
N ARG A 272 15.60 6.08 19.37
CA ARG A 272 14.28 5.88 18.75
C ARG A 272 14.21 4.63 17.90
N ALA A 273 13.02 4.08 17.78
CA ALA A 273 12.66 3.05 16.79
C ALA A 273 11.28 3.31 16.24
N LEU A 274 11.06 3.07 14.95
CA LEU A 274 9.75 3.14 14.32
C LEU A 274 9.25 1.72 14.00
N VAL A 275 7.94 1.51 14.12
CA VAL A 275 7.24 0.42 13.45
C VAL A 275 5.99 1.02 12.81
N ARG A 276 5.84 0.85 11.49
CA ARG A 276 4.70 1.40 10.73
C ARG A 276 3.99 0.33 9.93
N TYR A 277 2.67 0.32 10.01
CA TYR A 277 1.80 -0.48 9.18
C TYR A 277 0.80 0.42 8.45
N ALA A 278 1.09 0.73 7.18
CA ALA A 278 0.33 1.71 6.41
C ALA A 278 0.37 3.10 7.09
N ASP A 279 -0.79 3.62 7.48
CA ASP A 279 -0.98 4.91 8.16
C ASP A 279 -0.83 4.84 9.70
N ASP A 280 -0.88 3.64 10.27
CA ASP A 280 -0.70 3.38 11.71
C ASP A 280 0.80 3.23 12.04
N GLY A 281 1.33 4.04 12.96
CA GLY A 281 2.74 4.06 13.31
C GLY A 281 2.98 4.19 14.80
N VAL A 282 3.95 3.45 15.33
CA VAL A 282 4.37 3.54 16.73
C VAL A 282 5.86 3.85 16.81
N VAL A 283 6.20 4.88 17.60
CA VAL A 283 7.59 5.28 17.85
C VAL A 283 7.96 4.91 19.28
N PHE A 284 9.04 4.14 19.43
CA PHE A 284 9.60 3.76 20.72
C PHE A 284 10.73 4.71 21.09
N CYS A 285 10.63 5.33 22.26
CA CYS A 285 11.56 6.32 22.80
C CYS A 285 12.06 5.90 24.18
N GLU A 286 13.21 6.42 24.60
CA GLU A 286 13.80 6.10 25.91
C GLU A 286 13.18 6.91 27.06
N SER A 287 12.69 8.12 26.80
CA SER A 287 12.03 8.98 27.78
C SER A 287 10.74 9.59 27.22
N ARG A 288 9.92 10.17 28.09
CA ARG A 288 8.70 10.87 27.70
C ARG A 288 9.02 12.14 26.90
N GLU A 289 10.05 12.86 27.31
CA GLU A 289 10.54 14.07 26.66
C GLU A 289 11.02 13.76 25.24
N ASP A 290 11.70 12.62 25.04
CA ASP A 290 12.10 12.14 23.72
C ASP A 290 10.87 11.77 22.85
N ALA A 291 9.83 11.18 23.44
CA ALA A 291 8.57 10.91 22.72
C ALA A 291 7.84 12.21 22.32
N GLU A 292 7.87 13.24 23.16
CA GLU A 292 7.32 14.55 22.85
C GLU A 292 8.11 15.26 21.74
N ALA A 293 9.44 15.14 21.76
CA ALA A 293 10.30 15.61 20.68
C ALA A 293 10.02 14.85 19.37
N ALA A 294 9.93 13.52 19.42
CA ALA A 294 9.58 12.70 18.26
C ALA A 294 8.22 13.10 17.65
N ARG A 295 7.23 13.44 18.49
CA ARG A 295 5.93 13.96 18.04
C ARG A 295 6.07 15.27 17.28
N ARG A 296 6.92 16.20 17.74
CA ARG A 296 7.20 17.47 17.04
C ARG A 296 7.87 17.23 15.69
N ASP A 297 8.96 16.44 15.68
CA ASP A 297 9.71 16.11 14.47
C ASP A 297 8.81 15.47 13.41
N LEU A 298 7.94 14.54 13.85
CA LEU A 298 7.00 13.86 12.97
C LEU A 298 5.93 14.80 12.42
N ARG A 299 5.39 15.70 13.26
CA ARG A 299 4.39 16.69 12.85
C ARG A 299 4.95 17.62 11.76
N GLU A 300 6.16 18.14 11.96
CA GLU A 300 6.81 19.00 10.97
C GLU A 300 7.09 18.27 9.65
N TRP A 301 7.56 17.02 9.74
CA TRP A 301 7.86 16.22 8.57
C TRP A 301 6.60 15.84 7.76
N LEU A 302 5.49 15.51 8.45
CA LEU A 302 4.19 15.21 7.83
C LEU A 302 3.58 16.45 7.18
N ALA A 303 3.67 17.61 7.81
CA ALA A 303 3.10 18.86 7.30
C ALA A 303 3.63 19.22 5.91
N ARG A 304 4.92 18.96 5.65
CA ARG A 304 5.57 19.18 4.32
C ARG A 304 5.00 18.29 3.20
N ARG A 305 4.18 17.29 3.53
CA ARG A 305 3.53 16.34 2.62
C ARG A 305 2.02 16.51 2.57
N GLY A 306 1.48 17.51 3.28
CA GLY A 306 0.03 17.71 3.44
C GLY A 306 -0.61 16.83 4.51
N LEU A 307 0.17 16.05 5.25
CA LEU A 307 -0.30 15.11 6.25
C LEU A 307 -0.31 15.73 7.64
N ARG A 308 -1.18 15.22 8.53
CA ARG A 308 -1.30 15.66 9.93
C ARG A 308 -1.43 14.47 10.86
N LEU A 309 -0.95 14.63 12.10
CA LEU A 309 -1.23 13.68 13.17
C LEU A 309 -2.63 13.96 13.73
N SER A 310 -3.36 12.90 14.07
CA SER A 310 -4.64 13.02 14.76
C SER A 310 -4.38 13.35 16.23
N GLU A 311 -4.70 14.58 16.68
CA GLU A 311 -4.47 14.99 18.07
C GLU A 311 -5.26 14.13 19.07
N ASP A 312 -6.49 13.72 18.73
CA ASP A 312 -7.35 12.91 19.61
C ASP A 312 -6.87 11.47 19.80
N LYS A 313 -6.19 10.91 18.80
CA LYS A 313 -5.74 9.51 18.83
C LYS A 313 -4.26 9.37 19.13
N THR A 314 -3.48 10.41 18.84
CA THR A 314 -2.05 10.41 19.07
C THR A 314 -1.78 10.58 20.56
N ARG A 315 -1.12 9.60 21.16
CA ARG A 315 -0.86 9.60 22.61
C ARG A 315 0.53 9.11 22.93
N ILE A 316 1.04 9.58 24.06
CA ILE A 316 2.31 9.12 24.62
C ILE A 316 1.98 8.28 25.85
N VAL A 317 2.41 7.02 25.85
CA VAL A 317 2.12 6.07 26.93
C VAL A 317 3.37 5.30 27.30
N HIS A 318 3.46 4.86 28.55
CA HIS A 318 4.52 3.95 28.98
C HIS A 318 4.13 2.49 28.73
N LEU A 319 5.10 1.61 28.45
CA LEU A 319 4.84 0.18 28.21
C LEU A 319 4.12 -0.53 29.37
N THR A 320 4.19 -0.01 30.60
CA THR A 320 3.46 -0.54 31.77
C THR A 320 1.97 -0.23 31.74
N GLU A 321 1.55 0.83 31.05
CA GLU A 321 0.15 1.15 30.76
C GLU A 321 -0.33 0.32 29.56
N GLY A 322 0.54 0.21 28.56
CA GLY A 322 0.33 -0.54 27.33
C GLY A 322 -0.38 0.28 26.25
N PHE A 323 -0.32 -0.22 25.02
CA PHE A 323 -0.97 0.39 23.85
C PHE A 323 -1.55 -0.70 22.94
N ASP A 324 -2.51 -0.31 22.10
CA ASP A 324 -3.10 -1.20 21.12
C ASP A 324 -2.51 -0.90 19.74
N PHE A 325 -2.06 -1.93 19.03
CA PHE A 325 -1.54 -1.82 17.65
C PHE A 325 -1.91 -3.07 16.86
N LEU A 326 -2.45 -2.87 15.65
CA LEU A 326 -2.90 -3.96 14.76
C LEU A 326 -3.79 -5.03 15.43
N GLY A 327 -4.64 -4.59 16.37
CA GLY A 327 -5.57 -5.45 17.09
C GLY A 327 -4.96 -6.23 18.26
N PHE A 328 -3.72 -5.96 18.63
CA PHE A 328 -3.04 -6.51 19.80
C PHE A 328 -2.79 -5.41 20.85
N ASN A 329 -2.96 -5.75 22.12
CA ASN A 329 -2.49 -4.96 23.25
C ASN A 329 -1.06 -5.40 23.63
N ILE A 330 -0.13 -4.44 23.64
CA ILE A 330 1.28 -4.64 23.97
C ILE A 330 1.55 -3.97 25.32
N ARG A 331 1.93 -4.76 26.33
CA ARG A 331 2.09 -4.24 27.70
C ARG A 331 3.12 -5.01 28.54
N HIS A 332 3.80 -4.30 29.43
CA HIS A 332 4.61 -4.86 30.52
C HIS A 332 3.76 -5.13 31.74
N TYR A 333 3.89 -6.35 32.26
CA TYR A 333 3.26 -6.80 33.50
C TYR A 333 4.34 -7.10 34.54
N PRO A 334 4.08 -6.84 35.83
CA PRO A 334 4.97 -7.30 36.90
C PRO A 334 5.21 -8.81 36.80
N ALA A 335 6.47 -9.22 36.96
CA ALA A 335 6.89 -10.60 36.92
C ALA A 335 7.44 -11.03 38.29
N PRO A 336 7.41 -12.34 38.63
CA PRO A 336 7.99 -12.85 39.86
C PRO A 336 9.47 -12.47 40.02
N LYS A 337 9.98 -12.47 41.27
CA LYS A 337 11.35 -12.09 41.64
C LYS A 337 12.46 -12.87 40.91
N THR A 338 12.13 -13.98 40.25
CA THR A 338 13.05 -14.75 39.40
C THR A 338 13.36 -14.08 38.06
N SER A 339 12.59 -13.07 37.63
CA SER A 339 12.89 -12.27 36.45
C SER A 339 13.90 -11.18 36.78
N ARG A 340 15.09 -11.21 36.14
CA ARG A 340 16.13 -10.17 36.27
C ARG A 340 15.63 -8.73 36.02
N SER A 341 14.54 -8.57 35.29
CA SER A 341 13.96 -7.25 34.99
C SER A 341 12.76 -6.88 35.85
N GLY A 342 12.18 -7.81 36.61
CA GLY A 342 10.92 -7.60 37.32
C GLY A 342 9.68 -7.44 36.43
N TRP A 343 9.83 -7.48 35.10
CA TRP A 343 8.75 -7.27 34.13
C TRP A 343 8.68 -8.39 33.09
N LYS A 344 7.48 -8.62 32.55
CA LYS A 344 7.23 -9.52 31.41
C LYS A 344 6.44 -8.77 30.35
N LEU A 345 6.92 -8.80 29.10
CA LEU A 345 6.17 -8.32 27.95
C LEU A 345 5.13 -9.38 27.56
N LEU A 346 3.85 -9.01 27.53
CA LEU A 346 2.78 -9.82 26.97
C LEU A 346 2.12 -9.06 25.82
N ILE A 347 1.95 -9.76 24.70
CA ILE A 347 1.20 -9.29 23.53
C ILE A 347 -0.05 -10.16 23.46
N LYS A 348 -1.22 -9.54 23.67
CA LYS A 348 -2.51 -10.23 23.72
C LYS A 348 -3.46 -9.60 22.71
N PRO A 349 -4.50 -10.29 22.21
CA PRO A 349 -5.56 -9.63 21.45
C PRO A 349 -6.15 -8.45 22.26
N SER A 350 -6.36 -7.31 21.62
CA SER A 350 -6.94 -6.14 22.29
C SER A 350 -8.39 -6.43 22.70
N LYS A 351 -8.88 -5.72 23.72
CA LYS A 351 -10.28 -5.87 24.19
C LYS A 351 -11.27 -5.61 23.05
N GLU A 352 -10.99 -4.63 22.19
CA GLU A 352 -11.83 -4.31 21.04
C GLU A 352 -11.82 -5.44 20.00
N SER A 353 -10.65 -6.03 19.69
CA SER A 353 -10.56 -7.18 18.78
C SER A 353 -11.36 -8.37 19.28
N VAL A 354 -11.25 -8.68 20.58
CA VAL A 354 -12.04 -9.76 21.21
C VAL A 354 -13.54 -9.46 21.13
N ARG A 355 -13.94 -8.21 21.41
CA ARG A 355 -15.35 -7.79 21.30
C ARG A 355 -15.87 -7.96 19.87
N LYS A 356 -15.16 -7.45 18.86
CA LYS A 356 -15.53 -7.58 17.44
C LYS A 356 -15.65 -9.04 17.01
N PHE A 357 -14.74 -9.90 17.48
CA PHE A 357 -14.80 -11.34 17.19
C PHE A 357 -16.05 -11.99 17.82
N LYS A 358 -16.35 -11.69 19.09
CA LYS A 358 -17.57 -12.16 19.76
C LYS A 358 -18.85 -11.67 19.07
N GLU A 359 -18.90 -10.40 18.65
CA GLU A 359 -20.02 -9.82 17.90
C GLU A 359 -20.23 -10.49 16.54
N ARG A 360 -19.13 -10.83 15.84
CA ARG A 360 -19.21 -11.59 14.59
C ARG A 360 -19.78 -12.99 14.83
N LEU A 361 -19.25 -13.73 15.80
CA LEU A 361 -19.77 -15.06 16.16
C LEU A 361 -21.24 -15.02 16.54
N ARG A 362 -21.66 -14.01 17.32
CA ARG A 362 -23.07 -13.82 17.67
C ARG A 362 -23.94 -13.61 16.43
N ARG A 363 -23.49 -12.79 15.47
CA ARG A 363 -24.24 -12.56 14.22
C ARG A 363 -24.35 -13.82 13.37
N GLU A 364 -23.26 -14.55 13.19
CA GLU A 364 -23.24 -15.82 12.46
C GLU A 364 -24.18 -16.84 13.12
N TRP A 365 -24.10 -16.99 14.44
CA TRP A 365 -25.00 -17.86 15.21
C TRP A 365 -26.47 -17.47 15.04
N MET A 366 -26.80 -16.18 15.13
CA MET A 366 -28.17 -15.69 14.92
C MET A 366 -28.66 -15.93 13.49
N SER A 367 -27.80 -15.79 12.48
CA SER A 367 -28.18 -16.08 11.08
C SER A 367 -28.46 -17.56 10.82
N LEU A 368 -27.84 -18.46 11.59
CA LEU A 368 -28.06 -19.90 11.48
C LEU A 368 -29.30 -20.39 12.25
N LYS A 369 -29.84 -19.57 13.17
CA LYS A 369 -31.07 -19.89 13.93
C LYS A 369 -32.37 -19.75 13.13
N GLY A 370 -32.30 -19.41 11.84
CA GLY A 370 -33.46 -19.12 10.97
C GLY A 370 -33.80 -20.17 9.91
N CYS A 371 -33.34 -21.41 10.04
CA CYS A 371 -33.75 -22.51 9.13
C CYS A 371 -34.11 -23.79 9.91
N ASN A 372 -35.13 -23.73 10.75
CA ASN A 372 -35.97 -24.89 10.99
C ASN A 372 -37.27 -24.63 10.20
N ILE A 373 -37.32 -25.15 8.97
CA ILE A 373 -38.57 -25.37 8.24
C ILE A 373 -39.29 -26.53 8.91
#